data_AF-A0A128FK52-F1
#
_entry.id   AF-A0A128FK52-F1
#
_cell.length_a   1.000
_cell.length_b   1.000
_cell.length_c   1.000
_cell.angle_alpha   90.00
_cell.angle_beta   90.00
_cell.angle_gamma   90.00
#
_symmetry.space_group_name_H-M   'P 1'
#
loop_
_entity.id
_entity.type
_entity.pdbx_description
1 polymer ?
#
loop_
_entity_poly.entity_id
_entity_poly.type
_entity_poly.pdbx_seq_one_letter_code
_entity_poly.pdbx_strand_id
1 'polypeptide(L)'
;MANGERIAGGKGQAMVAEISREGESYFENWVNKRKLSIDYWIDQLTNGKAHLHAVAPSMYCTNTQCSMRINIDLSECVDCEYDFIENAVYAESSRMDAMRNIEFLKECGELNSSAATKYFMQVKAAEAIMDDLGFDHDKYEFAEDVRSLVINTIMVA
;
A
#
# COMPACT_ATOMS: atom_id res chain seq x y z
N MET A 1 -5.19 -2.43 15.03
CA MET A 1 -6.41 -3.28 15.12
C MET A 1 -6.68 -3.71 16.56
N ALA A 2 -7.82 -4.36 16.88
CA ALA A 2 -8.07 -4.91 18.23
C ALA A 2 -7.03 -5.93 18.70
N ASN A 3 -6.29 -6.53 17.77
CA ASN A 3 -5.17 -7.44 18.05
C ASN A 3 -3.80 -6.73 18.08
N GLY A 4 -3.77 -5.39 17.96
CA GLY A 4 -2.52 -4.61 17.95
C GLY A 4 -1.75 -4.63 16.63
N GLU A 5 -2.21 -5.35 15.61
CA GLU A 5 -1.54 -5.38 14.30
C GLU A 5 -1.66 -4.03 13.57
N ARG A 6 -0.57 -3.69 12.88
CA ARG A 6 -0.45 -2.51 12.02
C ARG A 6 -1.08 -2.80 10.67
N ILE A 7 -1.74 -1.80 10.12
CA ILE A 7 -2.29 -1.81 8.76
C ILE A 7 -1.76 -0.56 8.07
N ALA A 8 -1.21 -0.73 6.88
CA ALA A 8 -0.83 0.36 5.99
C ALA A 8 -1.93 0.64 4.96
N GLY A 9 -1.75 1.70 4.18
CA GLY A 9 -2.76 2.19 3.24
C GLY A 9 -3.68 3.25 3.88
N GLY A 10 -4.21 4.14 3.04
CA GLY A 10 -4.89 5.35 3.49
C GLY A 10 -6.17 5.06 4.28
N LYS A 11 -6.88 3.98 3.96
CA LYS A 11 -8.07 3.58 4.73
C LYS A 11 -7.71 2.96 6.07
N GLY A 12 -6.63 2.18 6.11
CA GLY A 12 -6.07 1.64 7.34
C GLY A 12 -5.71 2.75 8.32
N GLN A 13 -4.97 3.76 7.85
CA GLN A 13 -4.60 4.92 8.64
C GLN A 13 -5.83 5.73 9.10
N ALA A 14 -6.81 5.95 8.22
CA ALA A 14 -8.05 6.65 8.57
C ALA A 14 -8.85 5.93 9.67
N MET A 15 -8.94 4.60 9.62
CA MET A 15 -9.61 3.81 10.67
C MET A 15 -8.85 3.91 12.01
N VAL A 16 -7.51 3.88 12.00
CA VAL A 16 -6.70 4.06 13.22
C VAL A 16 -6.94 5.44 13.83
N ALA A 17 -7.02 6.48 13.00
CA ALA A 17 -7.33 7.84 13.44
C ALA A 17 -8.75 7.97 14.01
N GLU A 18 -9.74 7.34 13.38
CA GLU A 18 -11.13 7.32 13.86
C GLU A 18 -11.23 6.65 15.25
N ILE A 19 -10.62 5.48 15.43
CA ILE A 19 -10.56 4.77 16.72
C ILE A 19 -9.87 5.63 17.78
N SER A 20 -8.76 6.30 17.43
CA SER A 20 -8.02 7.16 18.34
C SER A 20 -8.85 8.38 18.78
N ARG A 21 -9.69 8.92 17.90
CA ARG A 21 -10.56 10.08 18.18
C ARG A 21 -11.75 9.72 19.06
N GLU A 22 -12.32 8.53 18.88
CA GLU A 22 -13.47 8.06 19.65
C GLU A 22 -13.07 7.57 21.06
N GLY A 23 -11.78 7.30 21.29
CA GLY A 23 -11.23 6.93 22.60
C GLY A 23 -11.64 5.52 23.07
N GLU A 24 -12.48 4.82 22.31
CA GLU A 24 -12.92 3.46 22.57
C GLU A 24 -12.74 2.58 21.31
N SER A 25 -11.97 1.50 21.45
CA SER A 25 -11.92 0.45 20.44
C SER A 25 -13.18 -0.41 20.53
N TYR A 26 -14.14 -0.19 19.62
CA TYR A 26 -15.32 -1.05 19.48
C TYR A 26 -15.00 -2.47 18.96
N PHE A 27 -13.73 -2.77 18.70
CA PHE A 27 -13.25 -4.08 18.33
C PHE A 27 -12.84 -4.93 19.54
N GLU A 28 -12.49 -4.31 20.67
CA GLU A 28 -12.09 -5.03 21.89
C GLU A 28 -13.29 -5.39 22.76
N ASN A 29 -14.25 -4.47 22.86
CA ASN A 29 -15.49 -4.71 23.56
C ASN A 29 -16.60 -4.97 22.53
N TRP A 30 -17.37 -6.06 22.71
CA TRP A 30 -18.51 -6.48 21.89
C TRP A 30 -19.70 -5.49 21.86
N VAL A 31 -19.44 -4.18 21.95
CA VAL A 31 -20.44 -3.11 22.08
C VAL A 31 -21.17 -2.91 20.76
N ASN A 32 -20.49 -3.05 19.61
CA ASN A 32 -21.10 -2.94 18.28
C ASN A 32 -21.17 -4.30 17.59
N LYS A 33 -22.09 -5.15 18.05
CA LYS A 33 -22.32 -6.52 17.55
C LYS A 33 -22.51 -6.62 16.03
N ARG A 34 -22.92 -5.54 15.36
CA ARG A 34 -23.16 -5.53 13.91
C ARG A 34 -21.83 -5.58 13.15
N LYS A 35 -20.88 -4.68 13.47
CA LYS A 35 -19.59 -4.59 12.76
C LYS A 35 -18.64 -5.76 13.06
N LEU A 36 -18.91 -6.57 14.10
CA LEU A 36 -18.15 -7.78 14.41
C LEU A 36 -18.87 -9.07 13.98
N SER A 37 -20.08 -8.97 13.43
CA SER A 37 -20.85 -10.12 12.95
C SER A 37 -20.41 -10.51 11.56
N ILE A 38 -20.05 -11.79 11.38
CA ILE A 38 -19.77 -12.37 10.06
C ILE A 38 -21.00 -12.23 9.15
N ASP A 39 -22.19 -12.55 9.65
CA ASP A 39 -23.45 -12.47 8.89
C ASP A 39 -23.73 -11.04 8.37
N TYR A 40 -23.44 -10.03 9.19
CA TYR A 40 -23.55 -8.63 8.77
C TYR A 40 -22.65 -8.34 7.56
N TRP A 41 -21.37 -8.71 7.63
CA TRP A 41 -20.44 -8.46 6.53
C TRP A 41 -20.77 -9.27 5.28
N ILE A 42 -21.26 -10.51 5.44
CA ILE A 42 -21.80 -11.30 4.33
C ILE A 42 -22.94 -10.52 3.65
N ASP A 43 -23.94 -10.01 4.40
CA ASP A 43 -25.03 -9.21 3.83
C ASP A 43 -24.52 -7.96 3.09
N GLN A 44 -23.56 -7.24 3.68
CA GLN A 44 -23.02 -6.02 3.08
C GLN A 44 -22.31 -6.30 1.75
N LEU A 45 -21.50 -7.35 1.69
CA LEU A 45 -20.72 -7.73 0.51
C LEU A 45 -21.62 -8.34 -0.57
N THR A 46 -22.50 -9.29 -0.21
CA THR A 46 -23.39 -9.96 -1.18
C THR A 46 -24.38 -9.00 -1.83
N ASN A 47 -24.89 -8.01 -1.08
CA ASN A 47 -25.84 -7.03 -1.63
C ASN A 47 -25.16 -5.77 -2.21
N GLY A 48 -23.83 -5.76 -2.34
CA GLY A 48 -23.09 -4.63 -2.92
C GLY A 48 -23.13 -3.33 -2.12
N LYS A 49 -23.51 -3.39 -0.83
CA LYS A 49 -23.48 -2.25 0.09
C LYS A 49 -22.05 -1.93 0.55
N ALA A 50 -21.18 -2.92 0.53
CA ALA A 50 -19.74 -2.79 0.71
C ALA A 50 -19.01 -3.45 -0.46
N HIS A 51 -17.75 -3.07 -0.65
CA HIS A 51 -16.89 -3.61 -1.69
C HIS A 51 -15.56 -4.02 -1.09
N LEU A 52 -15.04 -5.16 -1.55
CA LEU A 52 -13.73 -5.66 -1.20
C LEU A 52 -13.11 -6.29 -2.45
N HIS A 53 -12.00 -5.73 -2.89
CA HIS A 53 -11.22 -6.16 -4.04
C HIS A 53 -9.83 -6.54 -3.56
N ALA A 54 -9.48 -7.83 -3.62
CA ALA A 54 -8.12 -8.25 -3.39
C ALA A 54 -7.25 -7.84 -4.59
N VAL A 55 -6.41 -6.83 -4.40
CA VAL A 55 -5.61 -6.24 -5.48
C VAL A 55 -4.30 -7.02 -5.63
N ALA A 56 -3.65 -7.34 -4.50
CA ALA A 56 -2.43 -8.14 -4.36
C ALA A 56 -2.55 -9.07 -3.15
N PRO A 57 -1.62 -10.03 -2.96
CA PRO A 57 -1.47 -10.74 -1.70
C PRO A 57 -1.42 -9.76 -0.52
N SER A 58 -2.32 -9.92 0.45
CA SER A 58 -2.45 -9.08 1.64
C SER A 58 -2.70 -7.58 1.37
N MET A 59 -3.25 -7.24 0.19
CA MET A 59 -3.66 -5.88 -0.17
C MET A 59 -5.11 -5.88 -0.67
N TYR A 60 -5.96 -5.09 -0.02
CA TYR A 60 -7.40 -5.05 -0.27
C TYR A 60 -7.87 -3.63 -0.52
N CYS A 61 -8.70 -3.42 -1.53
CA CYS A 61 -9.28 -2.13 -1.87
C CYS A 61 -10.80 -2.17 -1.68
N THR A 62 -11.35 -1.08 -1.17
CA THR A 62 -12.80 -0.90 -1.00
C THR A 62 -13.44 0.03 -2.02
N ASN A 63 -12.64 0.56 -2.95
CA ASN A 63 -13.15 1.38 -4.06
C ASN A 63 -13.78 0.49 -5.13
N THR A 64 -15.07 0.67 -5.39
CA THR A 64 -15.81 -0.07 -6.44
C THR A 64 -15.33 0.23 -7.85
N GLN A 65 -14.60 1.33 -8.05
CA GLN A 65 -14.06 1.76 -9.33
C GLN A 65 -12.59 1.38 -9.51
N CYS A 66 -11.93 0.83 -8.48
CA CYS A 66 -10.55 0.35 -8.62
C CYS A 66 -10.52 -0.88 -9.53
N SER A 67 -9.90 -0.71 -10.69
CA SER A 67 -9.79 -1.73 -11.75
C SER A 67 -8.41 -2.38 -11.83
N MET A 68 -7.47 -2.01 -10.96
CA MET A 68 -6.13 -2.59 -10.94
C MET A 68 -6.20 -4.10 -10.73
N ARG A 69 -5.64 -4.85 -11.68
CA ARG A 69 -5.52 -6.32 -11.61
C ARG A 69 -4.16 -6.72 -12.16
N ILE A 70 -3.47 -7.61 -11.46
CA ILE A 70 -2.24 -8.30 -11.90
C ILE A 70 -0.97 -7.42 -11.94
N ASN A 71 -1.04 -6.17 -12.44
CA ASN A 71 0.07 -5.21 -12.43
C ASN A 71 -0.31 -3.98 -11.61
N ILE A 72 -0.10 -4.07 -10.30
CA ILE A 72 -0.42 -2.98 -9.37
C ILE A 72 0.71 -1.96 -9.43
N ASP A 73 0.35 -0.71 -9.65
CA ASP A 73 1.26 0.38 -9.37
C ASP A 73 1.12 0.75 -7.89
N LEU A 74 2.12 0.36 -7.07
CA LEU A 74 2.11 0.64 -5.64
C LEU A 74 2.03 2.14 -5.34
N SER A 75 2.48 3.00 -6.27
CA SER A 75 2.38 4.45 -6.10
C SER A 75 0.94 4.96 -6.12
N GLU A 76 0.00 4.20 -6.71
CA GLU A 76 -1.43 4.51 -6.65
C GLU A 76 -2.10 3.96 -5.38
N CYS A 77 -1.50 2.96 -4.72
CA CYS A 77 -2.06 2.33 -3.53
C CYS A 77 -1.54 2.97 -2.23
N VAL A 78 -0.26 3.32 -2.15
CA VAL A 78 0.41 3.75 -0.90
C VAL A 78 -0.37 4.81 -0.11
N ASP A 79 -0.97 5.79 -0.80
CA ASP A 79 -1.75 6.88 -0.20
C ASP A 79 -3.26 6.81 -0.55
N CYS A 80 -3.76 5.66 -0.98
CA CYS A 80 -5.15 5.51 -1.41
C CYS A 80 -6.10 5.51 -0.20
N GLU A 81 -7.13 6.37 -0.20
CA GLU A 81 -8.11 6.41 0.91
C GLU A 81 -8.97 5.13 1.04
N TYR A 82 -8.82 4.17 0.13
CA TYR A 82 -9.66 2.98 0.03
C TYR A 82 -8.97 1.67 0.35
N ASP A 83 -7.64 1.67 0.53
CA ASP A 83 -6.85 0.46 0.61
C ASP A 83 -6.47 0.06 2.05
N PHE A 84 -6.30 -1.25 2.20
CA PHE A 84 -5.84 -1.93 3.39
C PHE A 84 -4.68 -2.82 2.99
N ILE A 85 -3.52 -2.58 3.59
CA ILE A 85 -2.32 -3.38 3.37
C ILE A 85 -1.95 -4.02 4.70
N GLU A 86 -1.99 -5.35 4.74
CA GLU A 86 -1.81 -6.13 5.98
C GLU A 86 -0.38 -6.66 6.14
N ASN A 87 0.40 -6.73 5.06
CA ASN A 87 1.73 -7.33 5.07
C ASN A 87 2.67 -6.70 4.04
N ALA A 88 3.95 -6.63 4.40
CA ALA A 88 5.03 -6.07 3.60
C ALA A 88 5.51 -7.00 2.46
N VAL A 89 5.16 -8.30 2.44
CA VAL A 89 5.73 -9.29 1.49
C VAL A 89 5.59 -8.84 0.02
N TYR A 90 4.43 -8.33 -0.38
CA TYR A 90 4.23 -7.88 -1.75
C TYR A 90 5.01 -6.58 -2.04
N ALA A 91 5.01 -5.64 -1.08
CA ALA A 91 5.78 -4.40 -1.18
C ALA A 91 7.28 -4.70 -1.33
N GLU A 92 7.82 -5.60 -0.52
CA GLU A 92 9.24 -5.98 -0.57
C GLU A 92 9.60 -6.68 -1.88
N SER A 93 8.76 -7.62 -2.33
CA SER A 93 8.96 -8.29 -3.63
C SER A 93 8.97 -7.28 -4.78
N SER A 94 8.03 -6.33 -4.75
CA SER A 94 7.91 -5.24 -5.72
C SER A 94 9.12 -4.31 -5.69
N ARG A 95 9.63 -3.98 -4.49
CA ARG A 95 10.86 -3.20 -4.29
C ARG A 95 12.07 -3.91 -4.89
N MET A 96 12.25 -5.20 -4.59
CA MET A 96 13.35 -6.02 -5.11
C MET A 96 13.32 -6.14 -6.63
N ASP A 97 12.13 -6.34 -7.21
CA ASP A 97 11.97 -6.39 -8.66
C ASP A 97 12.31 -5.05 -9.32
N ALA A 98 11.89 -3.93 -8.73
CA ALA A 98 12.21 -2.60 -9.24
C ALA A 98 13.71 -2.31 -9.18
N MET A 99 14.38 -2.62 -8.07
CA MET A 99 15.84 -2.48 -7.93
C MET A 99 16.59 -3.32 -8.97
N ARG A 100 16.19 -4.59 -9.15
CA ARG A 100 16.79 -5.46 -10.17
C ARG A 100 16.60 -4.91 -11.58
N ASN A 101 15.40 -4.45 -11.91
CA ASN A 101 15.08 -3.98 -13.26
C ASN A 101 15.85 -2.70 -13.61
N ILE A 102 16.11 -1.82 -12.65
CA ILE A 102 16.96 -0.63 -12.86
C ILE A 102 18.36 -1.07 -13.30
N GLU A 103 19.01 -1.96 -12.55
CA GLU A 103 20.37 -2.41 -12.87
C GLU A 103 20.42 -3.19 -14.18
N PHE A 104 19.42 -4.05 -14.43
CA PHE A 104 19.32 -4.78 -15.69
C PHE A 104 19.20 -3.83 -16.90
N LEU A 105 18.36 -2.79 -16.81
CA LEU A 105 18.21 -1.82 -17.89
C LEU A 105 19.48 -0.97 -18.10
N LYS A 106 20.25 -0.73 -17.04
CA LYS A 106 21.58 -0.08 -17.13
C LYS A 106 22.56 -0.96 -17.90
N GLU A 107 22.64 -2.25 -17.55
CA GLU A 107 23.49 -3.22 -18.23
C GLU A 107 23.16 -3.36 -19.72
N CYS A 108 21.87 -3.32 -20.07
CA CYS A 108 21.41 -3.37 -21.46
C CYS A 108 21.54 -2.04 -22.22
N GLY A 109 21.85 -0.92 -21.55
CA GLY A 109 21.86 0.40 -22.17
C GLY A 109 20.46 0.91 -22.57
N GLU A 110 19.41 0.40 -21.93
CA GLU A 110 18.00 0.73 -22.22
C GLU A 110 17.34 1.58 -21.12
N LEU A 111 18.07 1.91 -20.05
CA LEU A 111 17.56 2.79 -19.00
C LEU A 111 17.29 4.20 -19.56
N ASN A 112 16.02 4.59 -19.53
CA ASN A 112 15.53 5.90 -19.94
C ASN A 112 14.69 6.54 -18.83
N SER A 113 14.36 7.83 -18.96
CA SER A 113 13.60 8.58 -17.94
C SER A 113 12.27 7.95 -17.56
N SER A 114 11.55 7.35 -18.51
CA SER A 114 10.26 6.70 -18.22
C SER A 114 10.43 5.46 -17.34
N ALA A 115 11.39 4.59 -17.69
CA ALA A 115 11.69 3.41 -16.90
C ALA A 115 12.27 3.76 -15.53
N ALA A 116 13.21 4.72 -15.48
CA ALA A 116 13.80 5.23 -14.25
C ALA A 116 12.72 5.77 -13.31
N THR A 117 11.81 6.62 -13.81
CA THR A 117 10.72 7.21 -13.00
C THR A 117 9.78 6.13 -12.47
N LYS A 118 9.36 5.18 -13.31
CA LYS A 118 8.49 4.07 -12.90
C LYS A 118 9.10 3.30 -11.73
N TYR A 119 10.32 2.79 -11.90
CA TYR A 119 10.95 1.96 -10.86
C TYR A 119 11.35 2.77 -9.63
N PHE A 120 11.72 4.04 -9.80
CA PHE A 120 11.95 4.96 -8.69
C PHE A 120 10.70 5.10 -7.81
N MET A 121 9.55 5.42 -8.43
CA MET A 121 8.28 5.54 -7.71
C MET A 121 7.87 4.24 -7.06
N GLN A 122 8.06 3.10 -7.74
CA GLN A 122 7.73 1.78 -7.22
C GLN A 122 8.52 1.43 -5.96
N VAL A 123 9.83 1.71 -5.94
CA VAL A 123 10.67 1.53 -4.74
C VAL A 123 10.20 2.45 -3.61
N LYS A 124 9.96 3.73 -3.89
CA LYS A 124 9.53 4.69 -2.85
C LYS A 124 8.17 4.36 -2.26
N ALA A 125 7.22 3.93 -3.08
CA ALA A 125 5.91 3.49 -2.61
C ALA A 125 6.02 2.22 -1.75
N ALA A 126 6.83 1.24 -2.16
CA ALA A 126 7.08 0.05 -1.36
C ALA A 126 7.74 0.37 -0.02
N GLU A 127 8.76 1.22 0.00
CA GLU A 127 9.45 1.68 1.20
C GLU A 127 8.49 2.37 2.19
N ALA A 128 7.57 3.21 1.70
CA ALA A 128 6.58 3.88 2.53
C ALA A 128 5.56 2.89 3.14
N ILE A 129 5.07 1.92 2.35
CA ILE A 129 4.20 0.85 2.87
C ILE A 129 4.92 0.05 3.96
N MET A 130 6.20 -0.27 3.75
CA MET A 130 7.00 -1.02 4.71
C MET A 130 7.24 -0.22 6.00
N ASP A 131 7.48 1.09 5.90
CA ASP A 131 7.60 1.99 7.06
C ASP A 131 6.31 2.03 7.88
N ASP A 132 5.16 2.17 7.22
CA ASP A 132 3.84 2.21 7.87
C ASP A 132 3.55 0.92 8.66
N LEU A 133 3.93 -0.21 8.07
CA LEU A 133 3.84 -1.53 8.71
C LEU A 133 4.89 -1.74 9.81
N GLY A 134 5.87 -0.85 9.95
CA GLY A 134 6.99 -0.99 10.89
C GLY A 134 7.91 -2.15 10.54
N PHE A 135 8.01 -2.50 9.26
CA PHE A 135 8.87 -3.56 8.76
C PHE A 135 10.29 -3.04 8.56
N ASP A 136 11.26 -3.70 9.21
CA ASP A 136 12.67 -3.30 9.15
C ASP A 136 13.26 -3.58 7.76
N HIS A 137 13.85 -2.56 7.13
CA HIS A 137 14.44 -2.66 5.81
C HIS A 137 15.44 -1.54 5.54
N ASP A 138 16.44 -1.83 4.70
CA ASP A 138 17.38 -0.83 4.22
C ASP A 138 16.77 -0.02 3.06
N LYS A 139 16.81 1.30 3.19
CA LYS A 139 16.41 2.22 2.12
C LYS A 139 17.36 2.10 0.94
N TYR A 140 16.79 1.99 -0.26
CA TYR A 140 17.58 1.90 -1.48
C TYR A 140 18.14 3.26 -1.87
N GLU A 141 19.47 3.30 -2.01
CA GLU A 141 20.19 4.47 -2.48
C GLU A 141 20.35 4.42 -3.99
N PHE A 142 19.54 5.22 -4.70
CA PHE A 142 19.66 5.36 -6.15
C PHE A 142 20.99 6.00 -6.53
N ALA A 143 21.66 5.42 -7.53
CA ALA A 143 22.85 5.99 -8.16
C ALA A 143 22.53 7.27 -8.94
N GLU A 144 23.55 8.11 -9.15
CA GLU A 144 23.40 9.45 -9.75
C GLU A 144 22.87 9.40 -11.19
N ASP A 145 23.26 8.37 -11.94
CA ASP A 145 22.74 8.13 -13.30
C ASP A 145 21.22 7.95 -13.32
N VAL A 146 20.64 7.22 -12.36
CA VAL A 146 19.20 7.09 -12.19
C VAL A 146 18.58 8.41 -11.71
N ARG A 147 19.19 9.07 -10.72
CA ARG A 147 18.69 10.35 -10.17
C ARG A 147 18.62 11.43 -11.23
N SER A 148 19.59 11.47 -12.14
CA SER A 148 19.63 12.43 -13.25
C SER A 148 18.50 12.24 -14.27
N LEU A 149 17.86 11.07 -14.29
CA LEU A 149 16.79 10.71 -15.21
C LEU A 149 15.39 10.95 -14.63
N VAL A 150 15.28 11.23 -13.33
CA VAL A 150 14.01 11.47 -12.63
C VAL A 150 13.87 12.94 -12.24
N ILE A 151 12.63 13.43 -12.19
CA ILE A 151 12.35 14.79 -11.73
C ILE A 151 12.40 14.78 -10.20
N ASN A 152 13.25 15.63 -9.62
CA ASN A 152 13.25 15.85 -8.18
C ASN A 152 11.95 16.56 -7.77
N THR A 153 10.97 15.80 -7.27
CA THR A 153 9.81 16.36 -6.58
C THR A 153 10.18 16.50 -5.10
N ILE A 154 10.43 17.74 -4.67
CA ILE A 154 10.52 18.06 -3.25
C ILE A 154 9.14 17.80 -2.67
N MET A 155 8.97 16.77 -1.85
CA MET A 155 7.76 16.63 -1.04
C MET A 155 7.74 17.83 -0.08
N VAL A 156 6.83 18.76 -0.31
CA VAL A 156 6.58 19.86 0.62
C VAL A 156 5.96 19.24 1.87
N ALA A 157 6.68 19.35 2.98
CA ALA A 157 6.30 18.86 4.30
C ALA A 157 5.01 19.51 4.82
#